data_AF-A0A7X5L5F8-F1
#
_entry.id   AF-A0A7X5L5F8-F1
#
_cell.length_a   1.000
_cell.length_b   1.000
_cell.length_c   1.000
_cell.angle_alpha   90.00
_cell.angle_beta   90.00
_cell.angle_gamma   90.00
#
_symmetry.space_group_name_H-M   'P 1'
#
loop_
_entity.id
_entity.type
_entity.pdbx_description
1 polymer ?
#
loop_
_entity_poly.entity_id
_entity_poly.type
_entity_poly.pdbx_seq_one_letter_code
_entity_poly.pdbx_strand_id
1 'polypeptide(L)'
;MYIDNFKHDDNWQDIKDSAMNTVGKTTGKYPDSEWKRKLILSEHSPIRRMKFYWRWKDLKSWVSVHMVRHKIGIEHWVSTQRSDRTGISRDELPQGALVSHACEADAQALINISRKRLCSCASKETREAWQLVKEEIEKTEPELASCMVKECIYRGFCPEMFSCGYYKTEAFEQELAEYRKGIND
;
A
#
# COMPACT_ATOMS: atom_id res chain seq x y z
N MET A 1 1.35 7.11 16.95
CA MET A 1 0.80 6.99 15.59
C MET A 1 -0.07 5.76 15.51
N TYR A 2 -1.28 5.87 14.97
CA TYR A 2 -2.23 4.76 14.75
C TYR A 2 -3.19 5.11 13.60
N ILE A 3 -3.95 4.13 13.10
CA ILE A 3 -5.03 4.37 12.14
C ILE A 3 -6.35 4.46 12.90
N ASP A 4 -7.02 5.61 12.84
CA ASP A 4 -8.27 5.86 13.57
C ASP A 4 -9.52 5.68 12.71
N ASN A 5 -9.33 5.58 11.40
CA ASN A 5 -10.40 5.42 10.43
C ASN A 5 -9.86 4.64 9.24
N PHE A 6 -10.50 3.53 8.92
CA PHE A 6 -10.21 2.67 7.77
C PHE A 6 -11.53 2.28 7.12
N LYS A 7 -11.59 2.36 5.79
CA LYS A 7 -12.79 2.00 5.02
C LYS A 7 -12.39 1.26 3.74
N HIS A 8 -13.14 0.22 3.45
CA HIS A 8 -13.07 -0.57 2.25
C HIS A 8 -14.42 -1.25 2.06
N ASP A 9 -14.94 -1.22 0.84
CA ASP A 9 -16.15 -1.94 0.46
C ASP A 9 -15.76 -3.12 -0.40
N ASP A 10 -16.29 -4.31 -0.10
CA ASP A 10 -16.11 -5.47 -0.97
C ASP A 10 -16.79 -5.21 -2.32
N ASN A 11 -15.96 -5.07 -3.37
CA ASN A 11 -16.40 -4.84 -4.74
C ASN A 11 -15.80 -5.86 -5.72
N TRP A 12 -15.51 -7.08 -5.26
CA TRP A 12 -14.90 -8.11 -6.10
C TRP A 12 -15.73 -8.51 -7.32
N GLN A 13 -17.06 -8.44 -7.23
CA GLN A 13 -17.92 -8.70 -8.38
C GLN A 13 -17.75 -7.63 -9.47
N ASP A 14 -17.66 -6.36 -9.09
CA ASP A 14 -17.39 -5.26 -10.03
C ASP A 14 -16.03 -5.40 -10.72
N ILE A 15 -15.02 -5.82 -9.96
CA ILE A 15 -13.66 -6.10 -10.47
C ILE A 15 -13.73 -7.26 -11.45
N LYS A 16 -14.45 -8.34 -11.10
CA LYS A 16 -14.66 -9.50 -11.96
C LYS A 16 -15.37 -9.11 -13.25
N ASP A 17 -16.47 -8.38 -13.18
CA ASP A 17 -17.24 -7.95 -14.34
C ASP A 17 -16.40 -7.04 -15.25
N SER A 18 -15.52 -6.22 -14.68
CA SER A 18 -14.55 -5.44 -15.46
C SER A 18 -13.56 -6.32 -16.21
N ALA A 19 -13.09 -7.41 -15.60
CA ALA A 19 -12.25 -8.40 -16.27
C ALA A 19 -13.02 -9.22 -17.32
N MET A 20 -14.32 -9.47 -17.12
CA MET A 20 -15.16 -10.16 -18.10
C MET A 20 -15.43 -9.26 -19.31
N ASN A 21 -15.63 -7.96 -19.09
CA ASN A 21 -15.85 -6.98 -20.14
C ASN A 21 -14.67 -6.92 -21.13
N THR A 22 -13.43 -7.04 -20.67
CA THR A 22 -12.24 -7.03 -21.56
C THR A 22 -12.15 -8.26 -22.47
N VAL A 23 -12.92 -9.32 -22.19
CA VAL A 23 -13.02 -10.52 -23.02
C VAL A 23 -14.40 -10.68 -23.67
N GLY A 24 -15.19 -9.60 -23.75
CA GLY A 24 -16.49 -9.57 -24.42
C GLY A 24 -17.60 -10.33 -23.69
N LYS A 25 -17.44 -10.56 -22.38
CA LYS A 25 -18.43 -11.21 -21.52
C LYS A 25 -19.03 -10.20 -20.54
N THR A 26 -20.26 -10.43 -20.11
CA THR A 26 -21.00 -9.47 -19.28
C THR A 26 -20.85 -9.73 -17.78
N THR A 27 -20.72 -10.98 -17.35
CA THR A 27 -20.59 -11.33 -15.92
C THR A 27 -19.86 -12.65 -15.72
N GLY A 28 -19.45 -12.90 -14.48
CA GLY A 28 -18.86 -14.15 -14.03
C GLY A 28 -19.26 -14.48 -12.59
N LYS A 29 -18.96 -15.71 -12.15
CA LYS A 29 -19.10 -16.08 -10.74
C LYS A 29 -18.20 -15.19 -9.86
N TYR A 30 -18.66 -14.90 -8.65
CA TYR A 30 -17.87 -14.21 -7.64
C TYR A 30 -16.52 -14.94 -7.46
N PRO A 31 -15.40 -14.22 -7.44
CA PRO A 31 -14.07 -14.83 -7.47
C PRO A 31 -13.70 -15.49 -6.15
N ASP A 32 -13.04 -16.65 -6.23
CA ASP A 32 -12.39 -17.29 -5.09
C ASP A 32 -11.03 -16.62 -4.77
N SER A 33 -10.45 -16.98 -3.63
CA SER A 33 -9.16 -16.46 -3.13
C SER A 33 -8.03 -16.65 -4.14
N GLU A 34 -7.98 -17.80 -4.81
CA GLU A 34 -6.95 -18.11 -5.80
C GLU A 34 -7.03 -17.16 -6.99
N TRP A 35 -8.24 -16.94 -7.53
CA TRP A 35 -8.48 -16.01 -8.62
C TRP A 35 -8.15 -14.57 -8.22
N LYS A 36 -8.57 -14.14 -7.03
CA LYS A 36 -8.27 -12.81 -6.47
C LYS A 36 -6.78 -12.57 -6.45
N ARG A 37 -6.02 -13.49 -5.84
CA ARG A 37 -4.56 -13.38 -5.71
C ARG A 37 -3.87 -13.39 -7.07
N LYS A 38 -4.27 -14.27 -8.00
CA LYS A 38 -3.72 -14.31 -9.36
C LYS A 38 -3.93 -13.00 -10.11
N LEU A 39 -5.11 -12.40 -10.02
CA LEU A 39 -5.39 -11.10 -10.64
C LEU A 39 -4.52 -9.98 -10.06
N ILE A 40 -4.33 -9.96 -8.74
CA ILE A 40 -3.52 -8.96 -8.04
C ILE A 40 -2.05 -9.11 -8.44
N LEU A 41 -1.51 -10.34 -8.42
CA LEU A 41 -0.14 -10.64 -8.82
C LEU A 41 0.15 -10.29 -10.28
N SER A 42 -0.84 -10.46 -11.17
CA SER A 42 -0.70 -10.09 -12.57
C SER A 42 -0.87 -8.59 -12.81
N GLU A 43 -1.24 -7.81 -11.79
CA GLU A 43 -1.44 -6.36 -11.83
C GLU A 43 -2.33 -5.88 -12.99
N HIS A 44 -3.30 -6.73 -13.36
CA HIS A 44 -4.23 -6.37 -14.43
C HIS A 44 -5.10 -5.20 -13.99
N SER A 45 -5.39 -4.30 -14.93
CA SER A 45 -6.07 -3.02 -14.65
C SER A 45 -7.37 -3.08 -13.83
N PRO A 46 -8.18 -4.17 -13.83
CA PRO A 46 -9.37 -4.24 -12.98
C PRO A 46 -9.10 -4.02 -11.49
N ILE A 47 -7.92 -4.36 -10.96
CA ILE A 47 -7.59 -4.14 -9.54
C ILE A 47 -7.62 -2.66 -9.15
N ARG A 48 -7.52 -1.73 -10.10
CA ARG A 48 -7.59 -0.28 -9.86
C ARG A 48 -8.99 0.20 -9.43
N ARG A 49 -10.01 -0.66 -9.56
CA ARG A 49 -11.36 -0.41 -9.04
C ARG A 49 -11.48 -0.68 -7.54
N MET A 50 -10.59 -1.48 -6.97
CA MET A 50 -10.55 -1.70 -5.53
C MET A 50 -10.01 -0.43 -4.86
N LYS A 51 -10.75 0.17 -3.92
CA LYS A 51 -10.39 1.42 -3.25
C LYS A 51 -10.36 1.24 -1.73
N PHE A 52 -9.45 1.96 -1.10
CA PHE A 52 -9.25 1.98 0.34
C PHE A 52 -9.09 3.41 0.81
N TYR A 53 -9.73 3.74 1.92
CA TYR A 53 -9.50 4.98 2.64
C TYR A 53 -8.90 4.66 4.00
N TRP A 54 -7.90 5.43 4.42
CA TRP A 54 -7.39 5.36 5.79
C TRP A 54 -6.94 6.73 6.30
N ARG A 55 -6.84 6.86 7.62
CA ARG A 55 -6.27 8.05 8.25
C ARG A 55 -5.32 7.70 9.38
N TRP A 56 -4.07 8.13 9.23
CA TRP A 56 -3.11 8.14 10.32
C TRP A 56 -3.40 9.32 11.26
N LYS A 57 -3.40 9.03 12.56
CA LYS A 57 -3.30 9.98 13.66
C LYS A 57 -1.92 9.92 14.29
N ASP A 58 -1.48 11.05 14.83
CA ASP A 58 -0.17 11.22 15.46
C ASP A 58 1.00 10.80 14.57
N LEU A 59 0.91 11.13 13.28
CA LEU A 59 1.97 10.89 12.29
C LEU A 59 2.99 12.04 12.37
N LYS A 60 4.29 11.76 12.43
CA LYS A 60 5.31 12.81 12.35
C LYS A 60 5.23 13.51 10.98
N SER A 61 5.28 14.84 10.94
CA SER A 61 5.13 15.65 9.72
C SER A 61 6.13 15.24 8.62
N TRP A 62 7.39 14.94 8.97
CA TRP A 62 8.35 14.46 7.98
C TRP A 62 8.02 13.07 7.40
N VAL A 63 7.34 12.19 8.15
CA VAL A 63 6.84 10.92 7.61
C VAL A 63 5.71 11.18 6.62
N SER A 64 4.81 12.13 6.91
CA SER A 64 3.80 12.59 5.94
C SER A 64 4.46 13.06 4.64
N VAL A 65 5.55 13.82 4.72
CA VAL A 65 6.33 14.26 3.54
C VAL A 65 6.88 13.08 2.73
N HIS A 66 7.29 11.98 3.37
CA HIS A 66 7.70 10.77 2.63
C HIS A 66 6.53 10.11 1.90
N MET A 67 5.32 10.15 2.46
CA MET A 67 4.13 9.53 1.88
C MET A 67 3.58 10.33 0.70
N VAL A 68 3.51 11.66 0.78
CA VAL A 68 2.95 12.53 -0.30
C VAL A 68 3.77 12.54 -1.60
N ARG A 69 4.94 11.87 -1.63
CA ARG A 69 5.71 11.67 -2.87
C ARG A 69 5.13 10.59 -3.77
N HIS A 70 4.21 9.78 -3.26
CA HIS A 70 3.45 8.82 -4.05
C HIS A 70 2.25 9.54 -4.65
N LYS A 71 2.09 9.49 -5.96
CA LYS A 71 1.10 10.32 -6.68
C LYS A 71 0.10 9.51 -7.50
N ILE A 72 0.51 8.33 -7.97
CA ILE A 72 -0.28 7.58 -8.96
C ILE A 72 -1.24 6.66 -8.23
N GLY A 73 -2.55 6.83 -8.47
CA GLY A 73 -3.62 6.01 -7.89
C GLY A 73 -3.87 6.27 -6.40
N ILE A 74 -3.37 7.38 -5.85
CA ILE A 74 -3.53 7.78 -4.45
C ILE A 74 -3.79 9.29 -4.33
N GLU A 75 -4.69 9.66 -3.43
CA GLU A 75 -4.95 11.03 -3.01
C GLU A 75 -4.60 11.22 -1.53
N HIS A 76 -4.18 12.44 -1.17
CA HIS A 76 -3.67 12.77 0.16
C HIS A 76 -4.36 13.99 0.75
N TRP A 77 -4.79 13.90 2.01
CA TRP A 77 -5.34 15.00 2.79
C TRP A 77 -4.61 15.10 4.14
N VAL A 78 -3.79 16.14 4.29
CA VAL A 78 -2.95 16.36 5.48
C VAL A 78 -3.51 17.53 6.30
N SER A 79 -3.57 17.38 7.61
CA SER A 79 -3.97 18.47 8.51
C SER A 79 -3.05 19.67 8.34
N THR A 80 -3.65 20.87 8.31
CA THR A 80 -2.89 22.10 8.07
C THR A 80 -2.00 22.46 9.26
N GLN A 81 -0.82 23.02 8.95
CA GLN A 81 0.05 23.70 9.91
C GLN A 81 0.02 25.22 9.72
N ARG A 82 -0.99 25.76 9.05
CA ARG A 82 -1.12 27.21 8.81
C ARG A 82 -1.42 27.96 10.12
N SER A 83 -0.61 28.98 10.43
CA SER A 83 -0.75 29.77 11.65
C SER A 83 -2.13 30.41 11.81
N ASP A 84 -2.77 30.85 10.72
CA ASP A 84 -4.11 31.44 10.74
C ASP A 84 -5.22 30.45 11.14
N ARG A 85 -4.94 29.15 11.09
CA ARG A 85 -5.89 28.09 11.45
C ARG A 85 -5.58 27.44 12.79
N THR A 86 -4.31 27.32 13.13
CA THR A 86 -3.85 26.63 14.35
C THR A 86 -3.58 27.59 15.51
N GLY A 87 -3.37 28.88 15.23
CA GLY A 87 -2.90 29.86 16.22
C GLY A 87 -1.44 29.67 16.63
N ILE A 88 -0.70 28.76 16.00
CA ILE A 88 0.71 28.45 16.29
C ILE A 88 1.58 28.91 15.13
N SER A 89 2.73 29.52 15.40
CA SER A 89 3.69 29.93 14.36
C SER A 89 4.16 28.73 13.54
N ARG A 90 3.83 28.71 12.25
CA ARG A 90 4.22 27.64 11.32
C ARG A 90 5.74 27.52 11.18
N ASP A 91 6.45 28.65 11.19
CA ASP A 91 7.89 28.69 10.98
C ASP A 91 8.67 28.05 12.14
N GLU A 92 8.04 27.98 13.31
CA GLU A 92 8.60 27.39 14.53
C GLU A 92 8.25 25.90 14.70
N LEU A 93 7.32 25.36 13.89
CA LEU A 93 6.89 23.97 14.04
C LEU A 93 7.98 22.99 13.59
N PRO A 94 8.41 22.06 14.45
CA PRO A 94 9.46 21.11 14.11
C PRO A 94 8.94 20.07 13.12
N GLN A 95 9.84 19.46 12.35
CA GLN A 95 9.51 18.33 11.47
C GLN A 95 8.90 17.13 12.22
N GLY A 96 9.22 16.99 13.51
CA GLY A 96 8.65 15.97 14.40
C GLY A 96 7.24 16.28 14.90
N ALA A 97 6.66 17.43 14.57
CA ALA A 97 5.29 17.77 14.93
C ALA A 97 4.31 16.72 14.39
N LEU A 98 3.28 16.43 15.17
CA LEU A 98 2.30 15.41 14.85
C LEU A 98 1.19 15.98 13.96
N VAL A 99 0.79 15.22 12.94
CA VAL A 99 -0.25 15.58 11.98
C VAL A 99 -1.25 14.44 11.81
N SER A 100 -2.45 14.78 11.35
CA SER A 100 -3.38 13.80 10.77
C SER A 100 -3.14 13.72 9.26
N HIS A 101 -3.03 12.51 8.71
CA HIS A 101 -2.85 12.31 7.28
C HIS A 101 -3.81 11.22 6.81
N ALA A 102 -4.84 11.64 6.07
CA ALA A 102 -5.76 10.74 5.41
C ALA A 102 -5.35 10.49 3.95
N CYS A 103 -5.64 9.30 3.46
CA CYS A 103 -5.38 8.91 2.08
C CYS A 103 -6.55 8.10 1.54
N GLU A 104 -6.70 8.13 0.21
CA GLU A 104 -7.51 7.17 -0.53
C GLU A 104 -6.66 6.62 -1.67
N ALA A 105 -6.60 5.30 -1.84
CA ALA A 105 -5.77 4.68 -2.86
C ALA A 105 -6.43 3.45 -3.47
N ASP A 106 -6.03 3.10 -4.70
CA ASP A 106 -6.33 1.78 -5.27
C ASP A 106 -5.29 0.71 -4.93
N ALA A 107 -5.66 -0.56 -5.17
CA ALA A 107 -4.79 -1.71 -4.96
C ALA A 107 -3.45 -1.59 -5.70
N GLN A 108 -3.44 -1.04 -6.92
CA GLN A 108 -2.22 -0.85 -7.69
C GLN A 108 -1.27 0.14 -7.00
N ALA A 109 -1.79 1.25 -6.48
CA ALA A 109 -1.02 2.21 -5.71
C ALA A 109 -0.49 1.58 -4.42
N LEU A 110 -1.28 0.79 -3.70
CA LEU A 110 -0.86 0.10 -2.48
C LEU A 110 0.32 -0.85 -2.72
N ILE A 111 0.30 -1.63 -3.81
CA ILE A 111 1.44 -2.49 -4.23
C ILE A 111 2.68 -1.62 -4.50
N ASN A 112 2.53 -0.56 -5.29
CA ASN A 112 3.63 0.31 -5.69
C ASN A 112 4.29 1.01 -4.50
N ILE A 113 3.47 1.51 -3.57
CA ILE A 113 3.98 2.17 -2.37
C ILE A 113 4.69 1.15 -1.47
N SER A 114 4.11 -0.03 -1.29
CA SER A 114 4.67 -1.12 -0.45
C SER A 114 6.09 -1.50 -0.86
N ARG A 115 6.34 -1.58 -2.17
CA ARG A 115 7.67 -1.88 -2.70
C ARG A 115 8.77 -0.97 -2.16
N LYS A 116 8.44 0.31 -1.93
CA LYS A 116 9.37 1.32 -1.41
C LYS A 116 9.25 1.54 0.09
N ARG A 117 8.05 1.39 0.67
CA ARG A 117 7.77 1.73 2.08
C ARG A 117 7.80 0.55 3.03
N LEU A 118 7.98 -0.69 2.53
CA LEU A 118 8.36 -1.86 3.34
C LEU A 118 9.86 -2.18 3.26
N CYS A 119 10.59 -1.56 2.34
CA CYS A 119 12.03 -1.75 2.18
C CYS A 119 12.81 -1.07 3.32
N SER A 120 13.82 -1.75 3.89
CA SER A 120 14.67 -1.21 4.96
C SER A 120 15.54 -0.02 4.55
N CYS A 121 15.59 0.36 3.28
CA CYS A 121 16.15 1.65 2.83
C CYS A 121 15.25 2.84 3.23
N ALA A 122 13.96 2.62 3.46
CA ALA A 122 13.08 3.64 4.04
C ALA A 122 13.31 3.75 5.56
N SER A 123 13.10 4.96 6.11
CA SER A 123 13.26 5.17 7.55
C SER A 123 12.33 4.26 8.36
N LYS A 124 12.76 3.91 9.57
CA LYS A 124 12.01 3.05 10.48
C LYS A 124 10.57 3.53 10.66
N GLU A 125 10.37 4.81 10.98
CA GLU A 125 9.02 5.34 11.24
C GLU A 125 8.14 5.38 9.99
N THR A 126 8.72 5.54 8.81
CA THR A 126 7.95 5.45 7.56
C THR A 126 7.51 4.02 7.28
N ARG A 127 8.36 3.03 7.56
CA ARG A 127 8.00 1.62 7.46
C ARG A 127 6.91 1.26 8.46
N GLU A 128 7.04 1.69 9.71
CA GLU A 128 6.03 1.46 10.75
C GLU A 128 4.67 2.07 10.35
N ALA A 129 4.66 3.29 9.79
CA ALA A 129 3.44 3.92 9.31
C ALA A 129 2.76 3.12 8.18
N TRP A 130 3.57 2.61 7.25
CA TRP A 130 3.05 1.82 6.13
C TRP A 130 2.63 0.42 6.55
N GLN A 131 3.32 -0.17 7.51
CA GLN A 131 3.01 -1.49 8.06
C GLN A 131 1.61 -1.49 8.71
N LEU A 132 1.23 -0.43 9.43
CA LEU A 132 -0.13 -0.27 9.94
C LEU A 132 -1.19 -0.34 8.84
N VAL A 133 -0.93 0.26 7.68
CA VAL A 133 -1.87 0.22 6.54
C VAL A 133 -1.99 -1.21 5.99
N LYS A 134 -0.86 -1.90 5.83
CA LYS A 134 -0.83 -3.30 5.39
C LYS A 134 -1.62 -4.19 6.35
N GLU A 135 -1.47 -3.99 7.66
CA GLU A 135 -2.19 -4.74 8.70
C GLU A 135 -3.70 -4.50 8.65
N GLU A 136 -4.17 -3.26 8.41
CA GLU A 136 -5.60 -3.01 8.22
C GLU A 136 -6.14 -3.64 6.94
N ILE A 137 -5.37 -3.61 5.84
CA ILE A 137 -5.73 -4.26 4.57
C ILE A 137 -5.81 -5.77 4.75
N GLU A 138 -4.89 -6.40 5.48
CA GLU A 138 -4.87 -7.85 5.68
C GLU A 138 -6.14 -8.38 6.36
N LYS A 139 -6.78 -7.56 7.21
CA LYS A 139 -8.04 -7.94 7.88
C LYS A 139 -9.22 -8.06 6.92
N THR A 140 -9.21 -7.33 5.80
CA THR A 140 -10.33 -7.30 4.84
C THR A 140 -9.99 -7.95 3.50
N GLU A 141 -8.75 -7.78 3.04
CA GLU A 141 -8.26 -8.18 1.72
C GLU A 141 -6.89 -8.88 1.85
N PRO A 142 -6.86 -10.10 2.43
CA PRO A 142 -5.63 -10.82 2.71
C PRO A 142 -4.83 -11.16 1.45
N GLU A 143 -5.49 -11.41 0.31
CA GLU A 143 -4.82 -11.64 -0.97
C GLU A 143 -4.03 -10.41 -1.41
N LEU A 144 -4.59 -9.20 -1.25
CA LEU A 144 -3.89 -7.96 -1.56
C LEU A 144 -2.73 -7.72 -0.60
N ALA A 145 -2.94 -7.90 0.70
CA ALA A 145 -1.88 -7.75 1.69
C ALA A 145 -0.70 -8.70 1.41
N SER A 146 -0.97 -9.92 0.93
CA SER A 146 0.06 -10.88 0.52
C SER A 146 0.91 -10.39 -0.66
N CYS A 147 0.37 -9.50 -1.50
CA CYS A 147 1.06 -8.90 -2.64
C CYS A 147 1.72 -7.54 -2.30
N MET A 148 1.44 -6.97 -1.14
CA MET A 148 2.12 -5.78 -0.62
C MET A 148 3.48 -6.17 -0.04
N VAL A 149 4.48 -6.25 -0.91
CA VAL A 149 5.84 -6.73 -0.57
C VAL A 149 6.92 -5.70 -0.89
N LYS A 150 8.15 -5.96 -0.40
CA LYS A 150 9.34 -5.15 -0.71
C LYS A 150 9.69 -5.27 -2.20
N GLU A 151 10.33 -4.24 -2.77
CA GLU A 151 10.75 -4.25 -4.18
C GLU A 151 11.59 -5.49 -4.56
N CYS A 152 12.46 -5.95 -3.66
CA CYS A 152 13.29 -7.11 -3.94
C CYS A 152 12.51 -8.43 -4.01
N ILE A 153 11.46 -8.57 -3.21
CA ILE A 153 10.56 -9.74 -3.26
C ILE A 153 9.73 -9.67 -4.55
N TYR A 154 9.18 -8.49 -4.83
CA TYR A 154 8.43 -8.22 -6.05
C TYR A 154 9.22 -8.58 -7.32
N ARG A 155 10.50 -8.18 -7.41
CA ARG A 155 11.36 -8.46 -8.58
C ARG A 155 12.11 -9.78 -8.52
N GLY A 156 12.22 -10.40 -7.35
CA GLY A 156 13.14 -11.51 -7.10
C GLY A 156 14.63 -11.15 -7.01
N PHE A 157 14.98 -9.85 -6.98
CA PHE A 157 16.34 -9.36 -6.72
C PHE A 157 16.30 -7.89 -6.26
N CYS A 158 17.35 -7.38 -5.61
CA CYS A 158 17.40 -5.96 -5.19
C CYS A 158 17.89 -5.03 -6.32
N PRO A 159 17.10 -4.05 -6.77
CA PRO A 159 17.51 -3.10 -7.80
C PRO A 159 18.07 -1.76 -7.23
N GLU A 160 18.10 -1.58 -5.91
CA GLU A 160 18.51 -0.30 -5.30
C GLU A 160 20.02 -0.08 -5.44
N MET A 161 20.43 1.13 -5.86
CA MET A 161 21.85 1.50 -6.00
C MET A 161 22.63 1.34 -4.69
N PHE A 162 21.97 1.63 -3.57
CA PHE A 162 22.47 1.44 -2.22
C PHE A 162 21.55 0.49 -1.47
N SER A 163 21.83 -0.80 -1.58
CA SER A 163 21.00 -1.86 -1.02
C SER A 163 21.07 -1.92 0.51
N CYS A 164 19.93 -2.20 1.15
CA CYS A 164 19.87 -2.53 2.58
C CYS A 164 20.38 -3.95 2.92
N GLY A 165 20.79 -4.74 1.92
CA GLY A 165 21.35 -6.07 2.11
C GLY A 165 20.34 -7.20 2.34
N TYR A 166 19.04 -6.90 2.52
CA TYR A 166 18.01 -7.90 2.81
C TYR A 166 17.96 -9.06 1.81
N TYR A 167 18.16 -8.77 0.51
CA TYR A 167 18.15 -9.77 -0.56
C TYR A 167 19.24 -10.85 -0.46
N LYS A 168 20.22 -10.70 0.44
CA LYS A 168 21.28 -11.68 0.70
C LYS A 168 20.98 -12.61 1.87
N THR A 169 19.78 -12.53 2.45
CA THR A 169 19.42 -13.25 3.68
C THR A 169 18.57 -14.47 3.37
N GLU A 170 18.63 -15.50 4.23
CA GLU A 170 17.72 -16.66 4.14
C GLU A 170 16.24 -16.25 4.24
N ALA A 171 15.95 -15.22 5.05
CA ALA A 171 14.61 -14.67 5.18
C ALA A 171 14.06 -14.14 3.85
N PHE A 172 14.92 -13.58 2.98
CA PHE A 172 14.53 -13.16 1.64
C PHE A 172 14.15 -14.36 0.77
N GLU A 173 14.90 -15.44 0.82
CA GLU A 173 14.62 -16.65 0.05
C GLU A 173 13.28 -17.27 0.46
N GLN A 174 13.01 -17.32 1.77
CA GLN A 174 11.75 -17.81 2.33
C GLN A 174 10.56 -16.91 1.93
N GLU A 175 10.68 -15.59 2.09
CA GLU A 175 9.62 -14.64 1.70
C GLU A 175 9.36 -14.67 0.19
N LEU A 176 10.41 -14.83 -0.62
CA LEU A 176 10.29 -14.93 -2.08
C LEU A 176 9.61 -16.24 -2.52
N ALA A 177 9.93 -17.36 -1.86
CA ALA A 177 9.29 -18.64 -2.13
C ALA A 177 7.79 -18.59 -1.80
N GLU A 178 7.42 -18.04 -0.64
CA GLU A 178 6.01 -17.89 -0.26
C GLU A 178 5.27 -16.91 -1.19
N TYR A 179 5.90 -15.79 -1.57
CA TYR A 179 5.33 -14.87 -2.55
C TYR A 179 5.03 -15.54 -3.90
N ARG A 180 5.86 -16.50 -4.32
CA ARG A 180 5.71 -17.20 -5.61
C ARG A 180 4.82 -18.44 -5.57
N LYS A 181 4.43 -18.91 -4.39
CA LYS A 181 3.65 -20.13 -4.20
C LYS A 181 2.28 -20.07 -4.90
N GLY A 182 1.84 -21.18 -5.49
CA GLY A 182 0.52 -21.31 -6.11
C GLY A 182 0.39 -20.60 -7.47
N ILE A 183 1.51 -20.17 -8.07
CA ILE A 183 1.52 -19.46 -9.35
C ILE A 183 1.97 -20.41 -10.44
N ASN A 184 1.04 -20.78 -11.33
CA ASN A 184 1.29 -21.68 -12.47
C ASN A 184 1.84 -23.06 -12.09
N ASP A 185 1.54 -23.51 -10.87
CA ASP A 185 1.77 -24.88 -10.39
C ASP A 185 0.80 -25.89 -11.04
#